data_AF-A0A8S9MYX6-F1
#
_entry.id   AF-A0A8S9MYX6-F1
#
_cell.length_a   1.000
_cell.length_b   1.000
_cell.length_c   1.000
_cell.angle_alpha   90.00
_cell.angle_beta   90.00
_cell.angle_gamma   90.00
#
_symmetry.space_group_name_H-M   'P 1'
#
loop_
_entity.id
_entity.type
_entity.pdbx_description
1 polymer ?
#
loop_
_entity_poly.entity_id
_entity_poly.type
_entity_poly.pdbx_seq_one_letter_code
_entity_poly.pdbx_strand_id
1 'polypeptide(L)'
;MTSKRSNSRDSDRVRTRTGIVNAERIRSRDVSDALTEVLREGTQLPRPSTQGAKDPEGEKSVARVKSSSPTGSEGSDRPPKKAKTNGSDRHLDSVAHLVGHFKPAGCPLPSLRDMTEHEAYVKMDVAHAKAMEANNEFAVTLEKRLQDVLRSDELYEIKKVIRELKLGLKMAQDRERANAAQLTAAEKLGNQAASFEARLRVVSNERKSALEQVSFLEAKVEFSANKFSDDLCRATHEAKKTMADSYLDVLVSLKEKWEKKKAATDCEARLREVVANIDLLKEIMSNNLLASDELLRLRAKEIKLGSEVDVMATSDFSVGKLDLPQISEDLPEDFFNKVHSAADDVAKCSGDRFEDGEFSIEG
;
A
#
# COMPACT_ATOMS: atom_id res chain seq x y z
N MET A 1 -67.29 -13.23 36.62
CA MET A 1 -66.80 -14.63 36.66
C MET A 1 -67.30 -15.36 35.43
N THR A 2 -66.47 -16.26 34.87
CA THR A 2 -66.64 -16.97 33.58
C THR A 2 -66.47 -16.06 32.36
N SER A 3 -65.82 -16.43 31.25
CA SER A 3 -65.66 -17.75 30.67
C SER A 3 -64.39 -17.82 29.80
N LYS A 4 -63.71 -18.97 29.86
CA LYS A 4 -62.56 -19.35 29.04
C LYS A 4 -63.01 -19.59 27.60
N ARG A 5 -62.23 -19.15 26.61
CA ARG A 5 -62.21 -19.77 25.28
C ARG A 5 -60.79 -19.83 24.73
N SER A 6 -60.23 -21.02 24.85
CA SER A 6 -59.07 -21.54 24.12
C SER A 6 -59.49 -21.94 22.70
N ASN A 7 -58.59 -21.74 21.73
CA ASN A 7 -58.34 -22.53 20.50
C ASN A 7 -56.97 -22.01 19.98
N SER A 8 -55.86 -22.76 19.90
CA SER A 8 -55.56 -24.07 19.27
C SER A 8 -55.68 -24.06 17.74
N ARG A 9 -54.51 -23.99 17.09
CA ARG A 9 -54.08 -24.70 15.86
C ARG A 9 -52.67 -24.20 15.50
N ASP A 10 -51.61 -24.95 15.79
CA ASP A 10 -51.05 -26.08 15.00
C ASP A 10 -50.85 -25.78 13.51
N SER A 11 -49.59 -25.51 13.14
CA SER A 11 -48.85 -26.22 12.06
C SER A 11 -47.41 -25.69 12.06
N ASP A 12 -46.43 -26.42 12.60
CA ASP A 12 -45.69 -27.56 12.06
C ASP A 12 -44.46 -27.18 11.21
N ARG A 13 -43.31 -27.74 11.62
CA ARG A 13 -42.08 -28.05 10.84
C ARG A 13 -41.33 -26.85 10.21
N VAL A 14 -40.01 -26.68 10.36
CA VAL A 14 -38.94 -27.65 10.05
C VAL A 14 -37.66 -27.35 10.85
N ARG A 15 -37.00 -28.46 11.17
CA ARG A 15 -35.73 -28.69 11.84
C ARG A 15 -34.52 -28.48 10.91
N THR A 16 -33.56 -27.65 11.32
CA THR A 16 -32.10 -27.75 11.00
C THR A 16 -31.34 -27.04 12.13
N ARG A 17 -30.91 -27.72 13.20
CA ARG A 17 -29.61 -28.40 13.35
C ARG A 17 -28.48 -27.69 12.59
N THR A 18 -27.61 -26.98 13.31
CA THR A 18 -26.14 -27.14 13.27
C THR A 18 -25.53 -26.34 14.43
N GLY A 19 -24.84 -27.05 15.32
CA GLY A 19 -24.05 -26.46 16.39
C GLY A 19 -22.69 -26.02 15.85
N ILE A 20 -22.24 -24.86 16.30
CA ILE A 20 -20.87 -24.33 16.16
C ILE A 20 -20.56 -23.76 17.54
N VAL A 21 -19.92 -24.53 18.41
CA VAL A 21 -18.46 -24.56 18.62
C VAL A 21 -17.95 -23.19 19.07
N ASN A 22 -17.48 -23.18 20.32
CA ASN A 22 -16.72 -22.14 20.98
C ASN A 22 -15.75 -21.43 20.01
N ALA A 23 -15.92 -20.12 19.85
CA ALA A 23 -14.88 -19.25 19.33
C ALA A 23 -14.35 -18.42 20.50
N GLU A 24 -13.26 -18.89 21.08
CA GLU A 24 -12.44 -18.11 22.00
C GLU A 24 -12.03 -16.80 21.33
N ARG A 25 -12.23 -15.69 22.04
CA ARG A 25 -11.63 -14.39 21.74
C ARG A 25 -10.11 -14.55 21.88
N ILE A 26 -9.42 -14.84 20.77
CA ILE A 26 -7.98 -14.64 20.68
C ILE A 26 -7.75 -13.13 20.71
N ARG A 27 -7.16 -12.65 21.81
CA ARG A 27 -6.66 -11.28 21.93
C ARG A 27 -5.49 -11.15 20.96
N SER A 28 -5.56 -10.18 20.07
CA SER A 28 -4.54 -9.83 19.06
C SER A 28 -3.21 -9.30 19.66
N ARG A 29 -2.82 -9.73 20.87
CA ARG A 29 -1.62 -9.24 21.57
C ARG A 29 -0.45 -10.22 21.56
N ASP A 30 -0.67 -11.50 21.28
CA ASP A 30 0.37 -12.53 21.46
C ASP A 30 1.11 -12.91 20.16
N VAL A 31 0.77 -12.31 19.02
CA VAL A 31 1.45 -12.59 17.72
C VAL A 31 2.63 -11.63 17.47
N SER A 32 2.67 -10.49 18.16
CA SER A 32 3.75 -9.49 18.00
C SER A 32 5.00 -9.83 18.81
N ASP A 33 4.86 -10.57 19.91
CA ASP A 33 5.99 -10.92 20.78
C ASP A 33 6.75 -12.15 20.23
N ALA A 34 6.07 -13.09 19.57
CA ALA A 34 6.68 -14.28 18.99
C ALA A 34 7.62 -14.01 17.79
N LEU A 35 7.46 -12.88 17.07
CA LEU A 35 8.35 -12.51 15.97
C LEU A 35 9.58 -11.71 16.44
N THR A 36 9.59 -11.23 17.68
CA THR A 36 10.71 -10.45 18.23
C THR A 36 11.73 -11.35 18.95
N GLU A 37 11.36 -12.60 19.25
CA GLU A 37 12.23 -13.56 19.93
C GLU A 37 13.09 -14.40 18.97
N VAL A 38 12.61 -14.66 17.74
CA VAL A 38 13.36 -15.45 16.72
C VAL A 38 14.60 -14.72 16.18
N LEU A 39 14.68 -13.39 16.33
CA LEU A 39 15.83 -12.60 15.86
C LEU A 39 16.88 -12.31 16.94
N ARG A 40 16.77 -12.88 18.15
CA ARG A 40 17.71 -12.60 19.25
C ARG A 40 18.59 -13.77 19.68
N GLU A 41 18.34 -14.99 19.22
CA GLU A 41 19.15 -16.18 19.56
C GLU A 41 20.24 -16.53 18.53
N GLY A 42 20.70 -15.53 17.76
CA GLY A 42 21.48 -15.78 16.57
C GLY A 42 22.95 -15.38 16.57
N THR A 43 23.54 -14.79 17.62
CA THR A 43 25.01 -14.59 17.65
C THR A 43 25.55 -14.27 19.05
N GLN A 44 26.20 -15.24 19.68
CA GLN A 44 27.17 -14.98 20.74
C GLN A 44 28.43 -15.82 20.52
N LEU A 45 29.57 -15.15 20.82
CA LEU A 45 30.95 -15.61 21.04
C LEU A 45 31.97 -15.36 19.90
N PRO A 46 33.26 -15.11 20.23
CA PRO A 46 33.73 -14.06 21.13
C PRO A 46 34.92 -13.28 20.53
N ARG A 47 35.17 -12.08 21.07
CA ARG A 47 36.34 -11.25 20.75
C ARG A 47 37.36 -11.33 21.90
N PRO A 48 38.68 -11.46 21.62
CA PRO A 48 39.70 -11.12 22.59
C PRO A 48 40.18 -9.65 22.45
N SER A 49 40.38 -9.08 23.64
CA SER A 49 41.19 -7.93 24.09
C SER A 49 42.55 -7.81 23.36
N THR A 50 43.25 -6.67 23.19
CA THR A 50 43.67 -5.64 24.16
C THR A 50 44.41 -4.49 23.42
N GLN A 51 44.38 -3.26 23.98
CA GLN A 51 45.36 -2.12 23.98
C GLN A 51 46.42 -2.00 22.85
N GLY A 52 46.79 -0.82 22.33
CA GLY A 52 46.61 0.58 22.71
C GLY A 52 47.68 1.46 22.01
N ALA A 53 47.59 2.78 22.25
CA ALA A 53 48.59 3.84 22.04
C ALA A 53 48.75 4.55 20.66
N LYS A 54 48.25 5.81 20.65
CA LYS A 54 48.82 7.10 20.18
C LYS A 54 50.35 7.15 19.93
N ASP A 55 51.00 8.05 19.18
CA ASP A 55 50.78 9.21 18.27
C ASP A 55 52.20 9.43 17.58
N PRO A 56 52.64 10.61 17.08
CA PRO A 56 52.41 11.29 15.79
C PRO A 56 53.73 11.62 15.00
N GLU A 57 53.63 12.41 13.92
CA GLU A 57 54.60 13.35 13.27
C GLU A 57 56.13 13.12 13.27
N GLY A 58 56.78 13.47 12.16
CA GLY A 58 58.13 14.08 12.21
C GLY A 58 59.12 13.71 11.09
N GLU A 59 59.84 14.71 10.61
CA GLU A 59 60.64 14.75 9.37
C GLU A 59 62.06 14.09 9.38
N LYS A 60 62.52 13.77 8.15
CA LYS A 60 63.87 13.95 7.54
C LYS A 60 65.14 13.25 8.11
N SER A 61 65.75 12.47 7.21
CA SER A 61 67.14 12.54 6.68
C SER A 61 68.09 11.32 6.83
N VAL A 62 68.43 10.72 5.66
CA VAL A 62 69.78 10.38 5.08
C VAL A 62 70.80 9.67 6.00
N ALA A 63 71.45 8.51 5.73
CA ALA A 63 71.87 7.84 4.50
C ALA A 63 72.25 6.33 4.68
N ARG A 64 72.26 5.62 3.54
CA ARG A 64 73.32 4.69 3.04
C ARG A 64 73.18 3.14 3.20
N VAL A 65 72.64 2.55 2.11
CA VAL A 65 73.21 1.49 1.21
C VAL A 65 72.78 0.01 1.31
N LYS A 66 72.52 -0.52 0.09
CA LYS A 66 72.36 -1.92 -0.42
C LYS A 66 70.98 -2.55 -0.13
N SER A 67 70.26 -3.17 -1.07
CA SER A 67 70.56 -3.66 -2.43
C SER A 67 69.28 -4.04 -3.19
N SER A 68 69.40 -4.11 -4.52
CA SER A 68 68.72 -5.03 -5.48
C SER A 68 67.21 -4.93 -5.77
N SER A 69 66.92 -4.49 -7.00
CA SER A 69 65.71 -4.73 -7.81
C SER A 69 65.49 -6.21 -8.16
N PRO A 70 64.29 -6.63 -8.64
CA PRO A 70 64.05 -6.69 -10.10
C PRO A 70 62.61 -6.32 -10.52
N THR A 71 62.40 -5.48 -11.54
CA THR A 71 62.36 -5.81 -12.99
C THR A 71 61.15 -6.67 -13.38
N GLY A 72 60.13 -6.01 -13.94
CA GLY A 72 59.29 -6.62 -14.95
C GLY A 72 60.03 -6.67 -16.30
N SER A 73 59.84 -7.73 -17.06
CA SER A 73 59.99 -7.71 -18.51
C SER A 73 59.27 -8.90 -19.11
N GLU A 74 58.36 -8.57 -20.02
CA GLU A 74 57.70 -9.47 -20.95
C GLU A 74 58.69 -10.32 -21.74
N GLY A 75 58.27 -11.56 -21.97
CA GLY A 75 58.83 -12.43 -22.99
C GLY A 75 58.36 -11.99 -24.38
N SER A 76 59.29 -11.95 -25.31
CA SER A 76 58.98 -12.12 -26.72
C SER A 76 60.01 -13.05 -27.33
N ASP A 77 59.47 -14.18 -27.78
CA ASP A 77 60.14 -15.28 -28.42
C ASP A 77 60.85 -14.84 -29.71
N ARG A 78 62.16 -15.04 -29.75
CA ARG A 78 62.92 -15.24 -30.99
C ARG A 78 63.67 -16.57 -30.86
N PRO A 79 63.74 -17.38 -31.92
CA PRO A 79 64.42 -18.67 -31.85
C PRO A 79 65.92 -18.45 -31.60
N PRO A 80 66.61 -19.30 -30.82
CA PRO A 80 68.03 -19.15 -30.64
C PRO A 80 68.71 -19.36 -32.00
N LYS A 81 69.45 -18.33 -32.44
CA LYS A 81 70.42 -18.44 -33.53
C LYS A 81 71.30 -19.65 -33.25
N LYS A 82 71.40 -20.55 -34.22
CA LYS A 82 72.34 -21.68 -34.24
C LYS A 82 73.72 -21.18 -33.81
N ALA A 83 74.13 -21.55 -32.60
CA ALA A 83 75.53 -21.48 -32.22
C ALA A 83 76.25 -22.49 -33.11
N LYS A 84 77.06 -21.95 -34.01
CA LYS A 84 77.99 -22.68 -34.85
C LYS A 84 78.95 -23.40 -33.92
N THR A 85 78.76 -24.71 -33.74
CA THR A 85 79.79 -25.59 -33.20
C THR A 85 80.90 -25.65 -34.24
N ASN A 86 81.77 -24.64 -34.21
CA ASN A 86 83.07 -24.74 -34.83
C ASN A 86 83.74 -25.96 -34.20
N GLY A 87 84.13 -26.90 -35.05
CA GLY A 87 84.70 -28.18 -34.66
C GLY A 87 85.77 -28.02 -33.59
N SER A 88 85.51 -28.62 -32.43
CA SER A 88 86.57 -29.05 -31.53
C SER A 88 87.17 -30.31 -32.13
N ASP A 89 87.87 -30.14 -33.25
CA ASP A 89 88.66 -31.18 -33.90
C ASP A 89 90.03 -30.59 -34.18
N ARG A 90 90.85 -30.55 -33.13
CA ARG A 90 92.31 -30.52 -33.11
C ARG A 90 92.78 -30.34 -31.68
N HIS A 91 93.71 -31.21 -31.27
CA HIS A 91 94.41 -31.23 -29.98
C HIS A 91 93.66 -31.81 -28.77
N LEU A 92 93.13 -33.01 -28.93
CA LEU A 92 93.37 -34.04 -27.91
C LEU A 92 94.24 -35.08 -28.61
N ASP A 93 95.55 -34.97 -28.40
CA ASP A 93 96.52 -36.00 -28.78
C ASP A 93 96.17 -37.25 -27.98
N SER A 94 95.23 -38.04 -28.50
CA SER A 94 94.97 -39.39 -28.06
C SER A 94 96.31 -40.13 -28.10
N VAL A 95 96.66 -40.79 -27.01
CA VAL A 95 97.87 -41.62 -26.89
C VAL A 95 98.00 -42.58 -28.09
N ALA A 96 96.88 -42.96 -28.73
CA ALA A 96 96.84 -43.73 -29.97
C ALA A 96 97.57 -43.07 -31.16
N HIS A 97 97.57 -41.74 -31.26
CA HIS A 97 98.24 -40.98 -32.32
C HIS A 97 99.75 -40.83 -32.09
N LEU A 98 100.22 -40.82 -30.83
CA LEU A 98 101.64 -40.80 -30.48
C LEU A 98 102.29 -42.20 -30.60
N VAL A 99 101.52 -43.26 -30.29
CA VAL A 99 101.96 -44.67 -30.40
C VAL A 99 102.05 -45.14 -31.86
N GLY A 100 101.30 -44.53 -32.79
CA GLY A 100 101.33 -44.86 -34.21
C GLY A 100 102.59 -44.42 -34.98
N HIS A 101 103.37 -43.48 -34.44
CA HIS A 101 104.54 -42.89 -35.13
C HIS A 101 105.89 -43.59 -34.83
N PHE A 102 105.91 -44.64 -34.01
CA PHE A 102 107.10 -45.46 -33.74
C PHE A 102 106.87 -46.95 -34.01
N LYS A 103 106.41 -47.33 -35.22
CA LYS A 103 106.49 -48.72 -35.64
C LYS A 103 106.80 -48.92 -37.13
N PRO A 104 107.94 -49.54 -37.47
CA PRO A 104 108.10 -50.26 -38.74
C PRO A 104 107.28 -51.56 -38.69
N ALA A 105 106.70 -51.96 -39.81
CA ALA A 105 106.04 -53.26 -39.95
C ALA A 105 107.07 -54.39 -39.71
N GLY A 106 106.83 -55.25 -38.71
CA GLY A 106 107.66 -56.43 -38.44
C GLY A 106 108.33 -56.50 -37.05
N CYS A 107 108.17 -55.50 -36.18
CA CYS A 107 108.70 -55.58 -34.81
C CYS A 107 107.72 -56.36 -33.88
N PRO A 108 108.16 -57.44 -33.20
CA PRO A 108 107.41 -58.02 -32.09
C PRO A 108 107.14 -56.93 -31.05
N LEU A 109 105.91 -56.82 -30.55
CA LEU A 109 105.66 -56.00 -29.36
C LEU A 109 106.61 -56.49 -28.26
N PRO A 110 107.34 -55.61 -27.53
CA PRO A 110 108.09 -56.03 -26.37
C PRO A 110 107.16 -56.84 -25.47
N SER A 111 107.59 -58.05 -25.14
CA SER A 111 106.87 -58.90 -24.19
C SER A 111 106.66 -58.08 -22.93
N LEU A 112 105.41 -57.91 -22.50
CA LEU A 112 105.06 -57.10 -21.32
C LEU A 112 105.89 -57.57 -20.11
N ARG A 113 106.21 -58.88 -20.04
CA ARG A 113 106.98 -59.52 -18.97
C ARG A 113 108.43 -59.02 -18.84
N ASP A 114 109.00 -58.43 -19.87
CA ASP A 114 110.42 -58.07 -19.94
C ASP A 114 110.67 -56.55 -19.79
N MET A 115 109.64 -55.75 -19.48
CA MET A 115 109.77 -54.30 -19.20
C MET A 115 110.06 -54.01 -17.72
N THR A 116 111.04 -53.13 -17.46
CA THR A 116 111.45 -52.71 -16.10
C THR A 116 110.33 -52.03 -15.31
N GLU A 117 109.38 -51.40 -16.02
CA GLU A 117 108.24 -50.65 -15.48
C GLU A 117 106.91 -51.42 -15.61
N HIS A 118 106.97 -52.72 -15.95
CA HIS A 118 105.80 -53.60 -16.12
C HIS A 118 104.77 -53.45 -15.00
N GLU A 119 105.24 -53.39 -13.75
CA GLU A 119 104.37 -53.26 -12.58
C GLU A 119 103.65 -51.89 -12.53
N ALA A 120 104.30 -50.81 -12.97
CA ALA A 120 103.69 -49.47 -13.04
C ALA A 120 102.62 -49.39 -14.15
N TYR A 121 102.89 -50.01 -15.30
CA TYR A 121 101.95 -50.08 -16.42
C TYR A 121 100.70 -50.89 -16.06
N VAL A 122 100.85 -52.06 -15.44
CA VAL A 122 99.70 -52.86 -14.97
C VAL A 122 98.88 -52.10 -13.91
N LYS A 123 99.53 -51.37 -12.99
CA LYS A 123 98.82 -50.51 -12.01
C LYS A 123 98.01 -49.40 -12.69
N MET A 124 98.55 -48.78 -13.74
CA MET A 124 97.85 -47.77 -14.55
C MET A 124 96.63 -48.37 -15.28
N ASP A 125 96.80 -49.51 -15.95
CA ASP A 125 95.71 -50.18 -16.67
C ASP A 125 94.58 -50.62 -15.73
N VAL A 126 94.92 -51.16 -14.56
CA VAL A 126 93.93 -51.52 -13.52
C VAL A 126 93.23 -50.27 -12.98
N ALA A 127 93.95 -49.16 -12.77
CA ALA A 127 93.34 -47.90 -12.34
C ALA A 127 92.41 -47.31 -13.41
N HIS A 128 92.79 -47.38 -14.68
CA HIS A 128 91.96 -46.94 -15.81
C HIS A 128 90.71 -47.81 -15.96
N ALA A 129 90.83 -49.13 -15.81
CA ALA A 129 89.69 -50.04 -15.81
C ALA A 129 88.71 -49.72 -14.67
N LYS A 130 89.21 -49.47 -13.45
CA LYS A 130 88.37 -49.05 -12.31
C LYS A 130 87.72 -47.69 -12.51
N ALA A 131 88.42 -46.74 -13.13
CA ALA A 131 87.84 -45.43 -13.47
C ALA A 131 86.73 -45.57 -14.53
N MET A 132 86.90 -46.48 -15.49
CA MET A 132 85.89 -46.78 -16.50
C MET A 132 84.68 -47.49 -15.90
N GLU A 133 84.90 -48.41 -14.96
CA GLU A 133 83.85 -49.06 -14.17
C GLU A 133 83.03 -48.02 -13.36
N ALA A 134 83.69 -47.13 -12.63
CA ALA A 134 83.02 -46.06 -11.89
C ALA A 134 82.25 -45.08 -12.80
N ASN A 135 82.79 -44.75 -13.99
CA ASN A 135 82.09 -43.94 -14.98
C ASN A 135 80.86 -44.66 -15.54
N ASN A 136 80.93 -45.96 -15.77
CA ASN A 136 79.78 -46.76 -16.21
C ASN A 136 78.73 -46.88 -15.11
N GLU A 137 79.12 -47.09 -13.85
CA GLU A 137 78.18 -47.06 -12.71
C GLU A 137 77.50 -45.70 -12.56
N PHE A 138 78.25 -44.60 -12.74
CA PHE A 138 77.69 -43.26 -12.77
C PHE A 138 76.72 -43.07 -13.93
N ALA A 139 77.07 -43.52 -15.14
CA ALA A 139 76.21 -43.46 -16.31
C ALA A 139 74.89 -44.25 -16.11
N VAL A 140 74.97 -45.47 -15.57
CA VAL A 140 73.80 -46.30 -15.24
C VAL A 140 72.92 -45.62 -14.18
N THR A 141 73.53 -45.00 -13.17
CA THR A 141 72.79 -44.24 -12.15
C THR A 141 72.09 -43.02 -12.75
N LEU A 142 72.74 -42.32 -13.68
CA LEU A 142 72.19 -41.17 -14.39
C LEU A 142 71.04 -41.56 -15.31
N GLU A 143 71.20 -42.66 -16.05
CA GLU A 143 70.16 -43.21 -16.92
C GLU A 143 68.94 -43.64 -16.11
N LYS A 144 69.14 -44.38 -15.00
CA LYS A 144 68.06 -44.75 -14.09
C LYS A 144 67.31 -43.51 -13.55
N ARG A 145 68.04 -42.47 -13.13
CA ARG A 145 67.43 -41.20 -12.69
C ARG A 145 66.68 -40.49 -13.81
N LEU A 146 67.14 -40.56 -15.06
CA LEU A 146 66.46 -39.96 -16.20
C LEU A 146 65.18 -40.73 -16.58
N GLN A 147 65.17 -42.06 -16.47
CA GLN A 147 63.95 -42.86 -16.60
C GLN A 147 62.88 -42.50 -15.56
N ASP A 148 63.30 -42.03 -14.38
CA ASP A 148 62.40 -41.64 -13.27
C ASP A 148 61.99 -40.13 -13.31
N VAL A 149 62.59 -39.29 -14.17
CA VAL A 149 62.41 -37.81 -14.23
C VAL A 149 61.15 -37.39 -15.03
N LEU A 150 60.01 -38.00 -14.72
CA LEU A 150 58.73 -37.95 -15.43
C LEU A 150 58.70 -38.78 -16.70
N ARG A 151 57.83 -39.78 -16.68
CA ARG A 151 57.49 -40.54 -17.88
C ARG A 151 56.66 -39.64 -18.82
N SER A 152 56.77 -39.88 -20.13
CA SER A 152 56.12 -39.02 -21.15
C SER A 152 54.58 -38.98 -21.06
N ASP A 153 53.96 -40.00 -20.48
CA ASP A 153 52.53 -40.11 -20.19
C ASP A 153 52.09 -39.17 -19.06
N GLU A 154 52.86 -39.05 -17.98
CA GLU A 154 52.60 -38.09 -16.90
C GLU A 154 52.63 -36.64 -17.41
N LEU A 155 53.60 -36.33 -18.28
CA LEU A 155 53.70 -35.02 -18.93
C LEU A 155 52.49 -34.73 -19.84
N TYR A 156 51.96 -35.76 -20.51
CA TYR A 156 50.76 -35.65 -21.33
C TYR A 156 49.51 -35.38 -20.47
N GLU A 157 49.34 -36.08 -19.36
CA GLU A 157 48.25 -35.86 -18.41
C GLU A 157 48.33 -34.47 -17.76
N ILE A 158 49.53 -34.03 -17.35
CA ILE A 158 49.74 -32.66 -16.83
C ILE A 158 49.35 -31.63 -17.90
N LYS A 159 49.78 -31.83 -19.15
CA LYS A 159 49.42 -30.93 -20.26
C LYS A 159 47.91 -30.91 -20.51
N LYS A 160 47.23 -32.04 -20.37
CA LYS A 160 45.77 -32.15 -20.47
C LYS A 160 45.08 -31.37 -19.35
N VAL A 161 45.47 -31.60 -18.09
CA VAL A 161 44.94 -30.86 -16.93
C VAL A 161 45.17 -29.36 -17.08
N ILE A 162 46.34 -28.91 -17.58
CA ILE A 162 46.60 -27.49 -17.85
C ILE A 162 45.62 -26.91 -18.87
N ARG A 163 45.25 -27.67 -19.92
CA ARG A 163 44.26 -27.22 -20.91
C ARG A 163 42.86 -27.11 -20.30
N GLU A 164 42.47 -28.10 -19.51
CA GLU A 164 41.18 -28.11 -18.81
C GLU A 164 41.08 -26.96 -17.80
N LEU A 165 42.12 -26.74 -16.99
CA LEU A 165 42.20 -25.61 -16.07
C LEU A 165 42.16 -24.26 -16.80
N LYS A 166 42.85 -24.14 -17.95
CA LYS A 166 42.78 -22.93 -18.78
C LYS A 166 41.36 -22.67 -19.30
N LEU A 167 40.65 -23.70 -19.73
CA LEU A 167 39.26 -23.57 -20.16
C LEU A 167 38.34 -23.21 -18.99
N GLY A 168 38.50 -23.87 -17.84
CA GLY A 168 37.77 -23.59 -16.61
C GLY A 168 37.96 -22.16 -16.12
N LEU A 169 39.19 -21.64 -16.17
CA LEU A 169 39.50 -20.25 -15.84
C LEU A 169 38.79 -19.27 -16.78
N LYS A 170 38.77 -19.54 -18.09
CA LYS A 170 38.09 -18.68 -19.06
C LYS A 170 36.58 -18.64 -18.79
N MET A 171 35.97 -19.81 -18.57
CA MET A 171 34.55 -19.89 -18.20
C MET A 171 34.25 -19.19 -16.88
N ALA A 172 35.14 -19.28 -15.89
CA ALA A 172 34.98 -18.60 -14.61
C ALA A 172 35.03 -17.07 -14.77
N GLN A 173 35.97 -16.54 -15.55
CA GLN A 173 36.03 -15.10 -15.87
C GLN A 173 34.81 -14.62 -16.64
N ASP A 174 34.31 -15.40 -17.59
CA ASP A 174 33.10 -15.06 -18.33
C ASP A 174 31.87 -15.01 -17.41
N ARG A 175 31.78 -15.96 -16.48
CA ARG A 175 30.74 -15.96 -15.43
C ARG A 175 30.87 -14.78 -14.47
N GLU A 176 32.08 -14.43 -14.06
CA GLU A 176 32.34 -13.27 -13.20
C GLU A 176 31.90 -11.96 -13.88
N ARG A 177 32.20 -11.81 -15.17
CA ARG A 177 31.72 -10.67 -15.97
C ARG A 177 30.20 -10.64 -16.08
N ALA A 178 29.55 -11.79 -16.26
CA ALA A 178 28.08 -11.88 -16.27
C ALA A 178 27.46 -11.51 -14.89
N ASN A 179 28.05 -12.01 -13.80
CA ASN A 179 27.59 -11.71 -12.44
C ASN A 179 27.78 -10.22 -12.11
N ALA A 180 28.88 -9.60 -12.53
CA ALA A 180 29.10 -8.16 -12.36
C ALA A 180 28.00 -7.34 -13.07
N ALA A 181 27.63 -7.72 -14.30
CA ALA A 181 26.54 -7.07 -15.02
C ALA A 181 25.18 -7.25 -14.32
N GLN A 182 24.90 -8.45 -13.79
CA GLN A 182 23.70 -8.72 -13.00
C GLN A 182 23.66 -7.89 -11.72
N LEU A 183 24.79 -7.72 -11.03
CA LEU A 183 24.87 -6.93 -9.81
C LEU A 183 24.57 -5.46 -10.07
N THR A 184 25.08 -4.90 -11.17
CA THR A 184 24.72 -3.53 -11.60
C THR A 184 23.23 -3.40 -11.97
N ALA A 185 22.64 -4.42 -12.59
CA ALA A 185 21.20 -4.42 -12.89
C ALA A 185 20.35 -4.51 -11.62
N ALA A 186 20.74 -5.36 -10.67
CA ALA A 186 20.09 -5.48 -9.37
C ALA A 186 20.16 -4.17 -8.56
N GLU A 187 21.29 -3.48 -8.59
CA GLU A 187 21.45 -2.18 -7.94
C GLU A 187 20.50 -1.12 -8.54
N LYS A 188 20.37 -1.06 -9.87
CA LYS A 188 19.40 -0.17 -10.54
C LYS A 188 17.96 -0.48 -10.13
N LEU A 189 17.60 -1.76 -10.05
CA LEU A 189 16.28 -2.19 -9.60
C LEU A 189 16.03 -1.81 -8.14
N GLY A 190 17.03 -1.97 -7.26
CA GLY A 190 16.96 -1.55 -5.87
C GLY A 190 16.71 -0.04 -5.73
N ASN A 191 17.41 0.78 -6.53
CA ASN A 191 17.19 2.22 -6.56
C ASN A 191 15.78 2.60 -7.06
N GLN A 192 15.25 1.88 -8.05
CA GLN A 192 13.87 2.07 -8.50
C GLN A 192 12.86 1.66 -7.42
N ALA A 193 13.07 0.54 -6.75
CA ALA A 193 12.21 0.07 -5.66
C ALA A 193 12.15 1.11 -4.52
N ALA A 194 13.30 1.66 -4.12
CA ALA A 194 13.36 2.74 -3.12
C ALA A 194 12.61 4.00 -3.56
N SER A 195 12.70 4.37 -4.85
CA SER A 195 11.95 5.50 -5.41
C SER A 195 10.44 5.25 -5.40
N PHE A 196 9.98 4.05 -5.78
CA PHE A 196 8.56 3.70 -5.72
C PHE A 196 8.04 3.66 -4.29
N GLU A 197 8.80 3.15 -3.33
CA GLU A 197 8.42 3.15 -1.92
C GLU A 197 8.22 4.58 -1.39
N ALA A 198 9.13 5.50 -1.73
CA ALA A 198 9.01 6.91 -1.37
C ALA A 198 7.73 7.54 -1.96
N ARG A 199 7.43 7.26 -3.24
CA ARG A 199 6.19 7.75 -3.89
C ARG A 199 4.93 7.18 -3.25
N LEU A 200 4.91 5.88 -2.93
CA LEU A 200 3.78 5.25 -2.25
C LEU A 200 3.52 5.85 -0.87
N ARG A 201 4.58 6.20 -0.13
CA ARG A 201 4.44 6.87 1.17
C ARG A 201 3.77 8.24 1.03
N VAL A 202 4.16 9.03 0.03
CA VAL A 202 3.55 10.33 -0.26
C VAL A 202 2.06 10.16 -0.61
N VAL A 203 1.75 9.30 -1.58
CA VAL A 203 0.36 9.04 -2.01
C VAL A 203 -0.51 8.52 -0.87
N SER A 204 0.05 7.67 0.01
CA SER A 204 -0.67 7.16 1.18
C SER A 204 -1.04 8.28 2.17
N ASN A 205 -0.12 9.22 2.40
CA ASN A 205 -0.37 10.37 3.27
C ASN A 205 -1.38 11.35 2.64
N GLU A 206 -1.30 11.59 1.33
CA GLU A 206 -2.27 12.40 0.59
C GLU A 206 -3.66 11.78 0.65
N ARG A 207 -3.77 10.46 0.43
CA ARG A 207 -5.02 9.71 0.58
C ARG A 207 -5.59 9.85 1.99
N LYS A 208 -4.73 9.76 3.02
CA LYS A 208 -5.16 9.93 4.41
C LYS A 208 -5.68 11.35 4.66
N SER A 209 -4.98 12.37 4.18
CA SER A 209 -5.43 13.77 4.31
C SER A 209 -6.73 14.04 3.54
N ALA A 210 -6.88 13.48 2.34
CA ALA A 210 -8.11 13.58 1.57
C ALA A 210 -9.30 12.93 2.28
N LEU A 211 -9.11 11.76 2.91
CA LEU A 211 -10.15 11.11 3.71
C LEU A 211 -10.57 11.97 4.91
N GLU A 212 -9.63 12.63 5.59
CA GLU A 212 -9.94 13.56 6.67
C GLU A 212 -10.76 14.77 6.19
N GLN A 213 -10.44 15.31 5.00
CA GLN A 213 -11.23 16.39 4.39
C GLN A 213 -12.64 15.94 4.00
N VAL A 214 -12.78 14.74 3.42
CA VAL A 214 -14.09 14.15 3.08
C VAL A 214 -14.93 14.01 4.33
N SER A 215 -14.38 13.44 5.42
CA SER A 215 -15.12 13.29 6.68
C SER A 215 -15.58 14.63 7.27
N PHE A 216 -14.75 15.68 7.18
CA PHE A 216 -15.15 17.02 7.60
C PHE A 216 -16.29 17.59 6.74
N LEU A 217 -16.24 17.40 5.42
CA LEU A 217 -17.28 17.87 4.51
C LEU A 217 -18.59 17.10 4.69
N GLU A 218 -18.53 15.79 4.89
CA GLU A 218 -19.70 14.95 5.21
C GLU A 218 -20.42 15.46 6.45
N ALA A 219 -19.68 15.71 7.55
CA ALA A 219 -20.25 16.27 8.77
C ALA A 219 -20.90 17.65 8.54
N LYS A 220 -20.32 18.49 7.67
CA LYS A 220 -20.88 19.80 7.31
C LYS A 220 -22.16 19.68 6.48
N VAL A 221 -22.21 18.73 5.55
CA VAL A 221 -23.42 18.44 4.76
C VAL A 221 -24.53 17.94 5.67
N GLU A 222 -24.24 16.99 6.55
CA GLU A 222 -25.21 16.45 7.52
C GLU A 222 -25.75 17.54 8.46
N PHE A 223 -24.86 18.36 9.03
CA PHE A 223 -25.26 19.51 9.85
C PHE A 223 -26.17 20.48 9.08
N SER A 224 -25.83 20.78 7.82
CA SER A 224 -26.62 21.70 6.99
C SER A 224 -27.98 21.12 6.63
N ALA A 225 -28.06 19.82 6.35
CA ALA A 225 -29.30 19.11 6.07
C ALA A 225 -30.24 19.11 7.30
N ASN A 226 -29.69 18.85 8.49
CA ASN A 226 -30.44 18.90 9.74
C ASN A 226 -30.98 20.31 10.00
N LYS A 227 -30.14 21.34 9.83
CA LYS A 227 -30.57 22.73 9.99
C LYS A 227 -31.68 23.11 9.01
N PHE A 228 -31.56 22.72 7.75
CA PHE A 228 -32.58 22.99 6.74
C PHE A 228 -33.91 22.30 7.09
N SER A 229 -33.87 21.04 7.51
CA SER A 229 -35.05 20.30 7.98
C SER A 229 -35.73 21.00 9.16
N ASP A 230 -34.94 21.46 10.13
CA ASP A 230 -35.44 22.20 11.29
C ASP A 230 -36.07 23.55 10.90
N ASP A 231 -35.42 24.30 10.00
CA ASP A 231 -35.93 25.57 9.47
C ASP A 231 -37.25 25.37 8.72
N LEU A 232 -37.35 24.33 7.89
CA LEU A 232 -38.58 23.97 7.16
C LEU A 232 -39.72 23.59 8.12
N CYS A 233 -39.43 22.79 9.14
CA CYS A 233 -40.41 22.43 10.18
C CYS A 233 -40.93 23.67 10.92
N ARG A 234 -40.03 24.59 11.31
CA ARG A 234 -40.39 25.85 11.96
C ARG A 234 -41.26 26.73 11.06
N ALA A 235 -40.87 26.92 9.81
CA ALA A 235 -41.62 27.74 8.86
C ALA A 235 -43.03 27.18 8.62
N THR A 236 -43.14 25.86 8.47
CA THR A 236 -44.43 25.18 8.30
C THR A 236 -45.33 25.35 9.53
N HIS A 237 -44.75 25.21 10.73
CA HIS A 237 -45.49 25.41 11.97
C HIS A 237 -45.97 26.86 12.11
N GLU A 238 -45.11 27.84 11.82
CA GLU A 238 -45.48 29.26 11.91
C GLU A 238 -46.58 29.62 10.92
N ALA A 239 -46.51 29.14 9.67
CA ALA A 239 -47.57 29.34 8.69
C ALA A 239 -48.92 28.75 9.15
N LYS A 240 -48.90 27.53 9.71
CA LYS A 240 -50.11 26.89 10.27
C LYS A 240 -50.67 27.69 11.45
N LYS A 241 -49.80 28.24 12.30
CA LYS A 241 -50.20 29.08 13.42
C LYS A 241 -50.85 30.37 12.94
N THR A 242 -50.23 31.08 11.99
CA THR A 242 -50.82 32.29 11.39
C THR A 242 -52.19 32.01 10.78
N MET A 243 -52.34 30.88 10.08
CA MET A 243 -53.63 30.46 9.54
C MET A 243 -54.66 30.21 10.65
N ALA A 244 -54.29 29.48 11.71
CA ALA A 244 -55.17 29.23 12.86
C ALA A 244 -55.59 30.53 13.55
N ASP A 245 -54.67 31.47 13.73
CA ASP A 245 -54.95 32.80 14.32
C ASP A 245 -55.95 33.57 13.45
N SER A 246 -55.81 33.55 12.12
CA SER A 246 -56.77 34.20 11.20
C SER A 246 -58.17 33.59 11.27
N TYR A 247 -58.28 32.26 11.39
CA TYR A 247 -59.58 31.60 11.60
C TYR A 247 -60.17 31.95 12.97
N LEU A 248 -59.34 32.05 14.00
CA LEU A 248 -59.78 32.45 15.33
C LEU A 248 -60.38 33.86 15.32
N ASP A 249 -59.76 34.82 14.62
CA ASP A 249 -60.27 36.18 14.47
C ASP A 249 -61.65 36.20 13.78
N VAL A 250 -61.84 35.39 12.73
CA VAL A 250 -63.15 35.25 12.06
C VAL A 250 -64.20 34.69 13.02
N LEU A 251 -63.86 33.67 13.81
CA LEU A 251 -64.77 33.07 14.79
C LEU A 251 -65.15 34.05 15.90
N VAL A 252 -64.20 34.85 16.39
CA VAL A 252 -64.45 35.91 17.38
C VAL A 252 -65.39 36.97 16.79
N SER A 253 -65.12 37.44 15.57
CA SER A 253 -66.00 38.40 14.88
C SER A 253 -67.41 37.86 14.69
N LEU A 254 -67.54 36.59 14.27
CA LEU A 254 -68.82 35.93 14.08
C LEU A 254 -69.60 35.83 15.40
N LYS A 255 -68.92 35.50 16.50
CA LYS A 255 -69.53 35.44 17.83
C LYS A 255 -70.09 36.80 18.26
N GLU A 256 -69.32 37.88 18.10
CA GLU A 256 -69.79 39.23 18.43
C GLU A 256 -71.01 39.65 17.60
N LYS A 257 -70.98 39.34 16.30
CA LYS A 257 -72.09 39.59 15.36
C LYS A 257 -73.35 38.80 15.73
N TRP A 258 -73.18 37.53 16.14
CA TRP A 258 -74.28 36.70 16.61
C TRP A 258 -74.94 37.26 17.87
N GLU A 259 -74.16 37.70 18.85
CA GLU A 259 -74.71 38.32 20.07
C GLU A 259 -75.47 39.61 19.76
N LYS A 260 -74.95 40.45 18.84
CA LYS A 260 -75.68 41.65 18.35
C LYS A 260 -77.00 41.27 17.68
N LYS A 261 -76.98 40.23 16.83
CA LYS A 261 -78.20 39.76 16.16
C LYS A 261 -79.24 39.26 17.16
N LYS A 262 -78.82 38.54 18.20
CA LYS A 262 -79.69 38.07 19.28
C LYS A 262 -80.39 39.22 20.00
N ALA A 263 -79.64 40.28 20.35
CA ALA A 263 -80.20 41.48 20.97
C ALA A 263 -81.18 42.22 20.03
N ALA A 264 -80.83 42.34 18.74
CA ALA A 264 -81.71 42.94 17.73
C ALA A 264 -83.02 42.16 17.59
N THR A 265 -82.96 40.83 17.52
CA THR A 265 -84.17 39.99 17.41
C THR A 265 -85.05 40.04 18.65
N ASP A 266 -84.47 40.19 19.85
CA ASP A 266 -85.23 40.39 21.09
C ASP A 266 -85.97 41.74 21.08
N CYS A 267 -85.30 42.82 20.69
CA CYS A 267 -85.93 44.13 20.56
C CYS A 267 -87.03 44.16 19.49
N GLU A 268 -86.79 43.51 18.34
CA GLU A 268 -87.79 43.37 17.28
C GLU A 268 -89.01 42.57 17.74
N ALA A 269 -88.80 41.49 18.52
CA ALA A 269 -89.90 40.73 19.11
C ALA A 269 -90.74 41.58 20.07
N ARG A 270 -90.08 42.35 20.96
CA ARG A 270 -90.75 43.28 21.88
C ARG A 270 -91.50 44.39 21.15
N LEU A 271 -90.97 44.88 20.02
CA LEU A 271 -91.66 45.86 19.19
C LEU A 271 -92.93 45.26 18.56
N ARG A 272 -92.84 44.07 17.96
CA ARG A 272 -93.99 43.38 17.37
C ARG A 272 -95.09 43.12 18.41
N GLU A 273 -94.72 42.76 19.63
CA GLU A 273 -95.67 42.60 20.75
C GLU A 273 -96.39 43.92 21.08
N VAL A 274 -95.65 45.04 21.19
CA VAL A 274 -96.25 46.36 21.44
C VAL A 274 -97.19 46.78 20.31
N VAL A 275 -96.82 46.55 19.05
CA VAL A 275 -97.67 46.84 17.89
C VAL A 275 -98.97 46.02 17.94
N ALA A 276 -98.87 44.71 18.20
CA ALA A 276 -100.05 43.85 18.34
C ALA A 276 -100.95 44.29 19.51
N ASN A 277 -100.37 44.68 20.66
CA ASN A 277 -101.11 45.21 21.80
C ASN A 277 -101.81 46.53 21.46
N ILE A 278 -101.17 47.42 20.69
CA ILE A 278 -101.78 48.67 20.21
C ILE A 278 -102.99 48.37 19.32
N ASP A 279 -102.86 47.42 18.39
CA ASP A 279 -103.94 47.08 17.46
C ASP A 279 -105.13 46.42 18.19
N LEU A 280 -104.87 45.53 19.15
CA LEU A 280 -105.90 44.98 20.04
C LEU A 280 -106.58 46.07 20.88
N LEU A 281 -105.81 47.01 21.43
CA LEU A 281 -106.36 48.10 22.23
C LEU A 281 -107.26 49.03 21.39
N LYS A 282 -106.89 49.32 20.13
CA LYS A 282 -107.75 50.06 19.20
C LYS A 282 -109.06 49.32 18.95
N GLU A 283 -109.01 48.00 18.77
CA GLU A 283 -110.20 47.16 18.59
C GLU A 283 -111.12 47.22 19.83
N ILE A 284 -110.56 47.10 21.04
CA ILE A 284 -111.33 47.19 22.28
C ILE A 284 -111.96 48.59 22.45
N MET A 285 -111.21 49.66 22.19
CA MET A 285 -111.70 51.04 22.29
C MET A 285 -112.86 51.33 21.31
N SER A 286 -112.94 50.62 20.19
CA SER A 286 -114.09 50.71 19.28
C SER A 286 -115.41 50.24 19.89
N ASN A 287 -115.36 49.47 20.99
CA ASN A 287 -116.51 48.93 21.72
C ASN A 287 -116.86 49.74 23.01
N ASN A 288 -116.63 51.07 23.00
CA ASN A 288 -116.98 52.03 24.06
C ASN A 288 -116.16 51.98 25.37
N LEU A 289 -114.91 51.49 25.34
CA LEU A 289 -113.98 51.56 26.49
C LEU A 289 -113.08 52.81 26.42
N LEU A 290 -112.88 53.51 27.54
CA LEU A 290 -111.94 54.64 27.65
C LEU A 290 -110.55 54.16 28.09
N ALA A 291 -109.62 54.04 27.14
CA ALA A 291 -108.23 53.64 27.39
C ALA A 291 -107.18 54.47 26.63
N SER A 292 -107.51 55.72 26.31
CA SER A 292 -106.68 56.62 25.49
C SER A 292 -105.29 56.89 26.07
N ASP A 293 -105.17 56.98 27.40
CA ASP A 293 -103.88 57.22 28.08
C ASP A 293 -102.92 56.05 27.89
N GLU A 294 -103.44 54.82 28.00
CA GLU A 294 -102.67 53.59 27.78
C GLU A 294 -102.25 53.45 26.31
N LEU A 295 -103.13 53.82 25.37
CA LEU A 295 -102.81 53.86 23.94
C LEU A 295 -101.66 54.84 23.67
N LEU A 296 -101.70 56.04 24.25
CA LEU A 296 -100.63 57.03 24.09
C LEU A 296 -99.30 56.53 24.69
N ARG A 297 -99.36 55.88 25.86
CA ARG A 297 -98.18 55.25 26.50
C ARG A 297 -97.57 54.15 25.62
N LEU A 298 -98.40 53.28 25.03
CA LEU A 298 -97.93 52.23 24.12
C LEU A 298 -97.36 52.81 22.82
N ARG A 299 -97.96 53.86 22.26
CA ARG A 299 -97.43 54.58 21.09
C ARG A 299 -96.05 55.19 21.36
N ALA A 300 -95.83 55.78 22.54
CA ALA A 300 -94.51 56.26 22.92
C ALA A 300 -93.49 55.11 23.03
N LYS A 301 -93.91 53.95 23.54
CA LYS A 301 -93.07 52.75 23.64
C LYS A 301 -92.76 52.14 22.26
N GLU A 302 -93.70 52.15 21.32
CA GLU A 302 -93.53 51.75 19.92
C GLU A 302 -92.44 52.60 19.25
N ILE A 303 -92.52 53.93 19.36
CA ILE A 303 -91.51 54.84 18.79
C ILE A 303 -90.12 54.56 19.41
N LYS A 304 -90.05 54.41 20.74
CA LYS A 304 -88.80 54.12 21.44
C LYS A 304 -88.18 52.80 20.96
N LEU A 305 -88.95 51.71 20.94
CA LEU A 305 -88.48 50.41 20.49
C LEU A 305 -88.16 50.40 18.98
N GLY A 306 -88.90 51.15 18.17
CA GLY A 306 -88.60 51.35 16.75
C GLY A 306 -87.21 51.97 16.55
N SER A 307 -86.91 53.06 17.28
CA SER A 307 -85.58 53.67 17.23
C SER A 307 -84.47 52.74 17.73
N GLU A 308 -84.76 51.89 18.71
CA GLU A 308 -83.82 50.91 19.24
C GLU A 308 -83.54 49.78 18.22
N VAL A 309 -84.56 49.32 17.49
CA VAL A 309 -84.42 48.35 16.40
C VAL A 309 -83.59 48.91 15.25
N ASP A 310 -83.82 50.18 14.85
CA ASP A 310 -83.04 50.83 13.80
C ASP A 310 -81.56 50.94 14.16
N VAL A 311 -81.25 51.27 15.42
CA VAL A 311 -79.85 51.33 15.92
C VAL A 311 -79.22 49.93 15.96
N MET A 312 -80.00 48.89 16.27
CA MET A 312 -79.52 47.50 16.32
C MET A 312 -79.56 46.79 14.97
N ALA A 313 -79.92 47.49 13.88
CA ALA A 313 -79.94 46.92 12.54
C ALA A 313 -78.56 46.32 12.21
N THR A 314 -78.51 45.00 12.08
CA THR A 314 -77.29 44.25 11.81
C THR A 314 -77.14 44.05 10.31
N SER A 315 -75.93 44.25 9.80
CA SER A 315 -75.58 43.96 8.40
C SER A 315 -75.74 42.47 8.09
N ASP A 316 -76.02 42.13 6.84
CA ASP A 316 -76.21 40.76 6.36
C ASP A 316 -74.93 39.91 6.56
N PHE A 317 -75.03 38.87 7.39
CA PHE A 317 -73.93 37.96 7.77
C PHE A 317 -73.87 36.68 6.92
N SER A 318 -74.29 36.75 5.66
CA SER A 318 -74.10 35.66 4.71
C SER A 318 -72.63 35.21 4.65
N VAL A 319 -72.41 33.89 4.64
CA VAL A 319 -71.07 33.26 4.71
C VAL A 319 -70.11 33.79 3.64
N GLY A 320 -70.60 34.14 2.46
CA GLY A 320 -69.80 34.70 1.36
C GLY A 320 -69.27 36.12 1.58
N LYS A 321 -69.68 36.81 2.65
CA LYS A 321 -69.16 38.13 3.06
C LYS A 321 -68.20 38.05 4.24
N LEU A 322 -67.86 36.84 4.69
CA LEU A 322 -66.83 36.64 5.71
C LEU A 322 -65.45 36.71 5.05
N ASP A 323 -64.53 37.44 5.66
CA ASP A 323 -63.13 37.54 5.24
C ASP A 323 -62.40 36.23 5.59
N LEU A 324 -62.75 35.15 4.90
CA LEU A 324 -62.11 33.85 5.09
C LEU A 324 -60.69 33.89 4.54
N PRO A 325 -59.70 33.37 5.27
CA PRO A 325 -58.35 33.24 4.75
C PRO A 325 -58.37 32.36 3.49
N GLN A 326 -57.75 32.85 2.40
CA GLN A 326 -57.58 32.08 1.18
C GLN A 326 -56.56 30.96 1.43
N ILE A 327 -57.06 29.73 1.48
CA ILE A 327 -56.24 28.52 1.38
C ILE A 327 -55.90 28.35 -0.10
N SER A 328 -54.76 28.87 -0.54
CA SER A 328 -54.21 28.46 -1.84
C SER A 328 -53.71 27.03 -1.70
N GLU A 329 -54.26 26.13 -2.52
CA GLU A 329 -53.81 24.75 -2.69
C GLU A 329 -52.47 24.64 -3.46
N ASP A 330 -51.77 25.77 -3.70
CA ASP A 330 -50.42 25.80 -4.27
C ASP A 330 -49.36 25.29 -3.26
N LEU A 331 -49.55 24.09 -2.74
CA LEU A 331 -48.44 23.28 -2.29
C LEU A 331 -47.92 22.55 -3.53
N PRO A 332 -46.68 22.78 -3.98
CA PRO A 332 -46.14 22.02 -5.10
C PRO A 332 -46.11 20.53 -4.72
N GLU A 333 -46.91 19.70 -5.41
CA GLU A 333 -46.89 18.23 -5.31
C GLU A 333 -45.45 17.65 -5.38
N ASP A 334 -44.55 18.38 -6.06
CA ASP A 334 -43.14 18.07 -6.20
C ASP A 334 -42.32 18.12 -4.88
N PHE A 335 -42.84 18.76 -3.82
CA PHE A 335 -42.14 18.89 -2.54
C PHE A 335 -42.05 17.56 -1.78
N PHE A 336 -43.06 16.70 -1.90
CA PHE A 336 -43.08 15.38 -1.26
C PHE A 336 -42.32 14.32 -2.07
N ASN A 337 -42.23 14.49 -3.39
CA ASN A 337 -41.56 13.53 -4.28
C ASN A 337 -40.02 13.60 -4.19
N LYS A 338 -39.45 14.74 -3.78
CA LYS A 338 -37.99 14.95 -3.74
C LYS A 338 -37.30 14.28 -2.54
N VAL A 339 -38.00 14.09 -1.42
CA VAL A 339 -37.41 13.58 -0.16
C VAL A 339 -37.11 12.08 -0.22
N HIS A 340 -37.85 11.31 -1.03
CA HIS A 340 -37.62 9.87 -1.19
C HIS A 340 -36.57 9.53 -2.25
N SER A 341 -36.37 10.38 -3.27
CA SER A 341 -35.49 10.06 -4.40
C SER A 341 -33.99 10.14 -4.09
N ALA A 342 -33.57 10.96 -3.10
CA ALA A 342 -32.14 11.14 -2.82
C ALA A 342 -31.51 9.95 -2.05
N ALA A 343 -32.33 9.12 -1.40
CA ALA A 343 -31.87 7.94 -0.69
C ALA A 343 -31.59 6.75 -1.63
N ASP A 344 -32.28 6.67 -2.78
CA ASP A 344 -32.11 5.58 -3.74
C ASP A 344 -30.97 5.80 -4.75
N ASP A 345 -30.56 7.04 -5.00
CA ASP A 345 -29.48 7.34 -5.94
C ASP A 345 -28.06 7.15 -5.35
N VAL A 346 -27.92 7.10 -4.02
CA VAL A 346 -26.61 6.83 -3.36
C VAL A 346 -26.24 5.34 -3.42
N ALA A 347 -27.19 4.44 -3.64
CA ALA A 347 -26.94 3.00 -3.69
C ALA A 347 -26.44 2.49 -5.07
N LYS A 348 -26.36 3.34 -6.11
CA LYS A 348 -26.00 2.92 -7.48
C LYS A 348 -24.57 3.21 -7.92
N CYS A 349 -23.72 3.79 -7.08
CA CYS A 349 -22.28 3.93 -7.35
C CYS A 349 -21.46 2.71 -6.86
N SER A 350 -21.90 1.49 -7.18
CA SER A 350 -21.06 0.31 -7.01
C SER A 350 -21.15 -0.57 -8.24
N GLY A 351 -20.06 -0.64 -9.01
CA GLY A 351 -19.90 -1.69 -10.01
C GLY A 351 -19.36 -1.31 -11.37
N ASP A 352 -18.55 -0.26 -11.53
CA ASP A 352 -17.70 -0.18 -12.72
C ASP A 352 -16.52 -1.13 -12.55
N ARG A 353 -16.66 -2.26 -13.23
CA ARG A 353 -15.69 -3.32 -13.44
C ARG A 353 -14.37 -2.73 -13.92
N PHE A 354 -13.30 -3.13 -13.26
CA PHE A 354 -11.98 -3.12 -13.86
C PHE A 354 -12.00 -4.06 -15.07
N GLU A 355 -11.93 -3.50 -16.28
CA GLU A 355 -11.52 -4.25 -17.46
C GLU A 355 -10.01 -4.49 -17.34
N ASP A 356 -9.63 -5.76 -17.22
CA ASP A 356 -8.24 -6.20 -17.21
C ASP A 356 -7.60 -5.86 -18.56
N GLY A 357 -6.81 -4.78 -18.58
CA GLY A 357 -5.94 -4.45 -19.70
C GLY A 357 -4.85 -5.50 -19.85
N GLU A 358 -5.07 -6.44 -20.77
CA GLU A 358 -4.11 -7.42 -21.24
C GLU A 358 -2.94 -6.70 -21.95
N PHE A 359 -1.86 -6.43 -21.22
CA PHE A 359 -0.61 -5.94 -21.82
C PHE A 359 0.10 -7.10 -22.52
N SER A 360 -0.04 -7.15 -23.84
CA SER A 360 0.84 -7.95 -24.71
C SER A 360 2.25 -7.39 -24.65
N ILE A 361 3.18 -8.21 -24.16
CA ILE A 361 4.62 -7.95 -24.20
C ILE A 361 5.11 -8.49 -25.55
N GLU A 362 5.40 -7.58 -26.49
CA GLU A 362 6.04 -7.91 -27.76
C GLU A 362 7.56 -8.03 -27.52
N GLY A 363 8.15 -9.10 -28.04
CA GLY A 363 9.53 -9.54 -27.79
C GLY A 363 10.58 -9.00 -28.75
#